data_AF-A0A1H0Z467-F1
#
_entry.id   AF-A0A1H0Z467-F1
#
_cell.length_a   1.000
_cell.length_b   1.000
_cell.length_c   1.000
_cell.angle_alpha   90.00
_cell.angle_beta   90.00
_cell.angle_gamma   90.00
#
_symmetry.space_group_name_H-M   'P 1'
#
loop_
_entity.id
_entity.type
_entity.pdbx_description
1 polymer ?
#
loop_
_entity_poly.entity_id
_entity_poly.type
_entity_poly.pdbx_seq_one_letter_code
_entity_poly.pdbx_strand_id
1 'polypeptide(L)'
;MDKIEIKQKELENDGQSVYLYYDAMAGLYLAFGQSAYYTTMVTEPYMSYSEELLMPVALLRKEHILFLRQSLQKVEHTVKTYYQFKLMAPVGDAGYEKWAANILRKHNNVVKR
;
A
#
# COMPACT_ATOMS: atom_id res chain seq x y z
N MET A 1 14.43 -0.04 6.96
CA MET A 1 13.58 -0.15 5.77
C MET A 1 14.33 -0.99 4.76
N ASP A 2 13.95 -2.26 4.57
CA ASP A 2 14.51 -3.07 3.49
C ASP A 2 13.76 -2.74 2.19
N LYS A 3 14.20 -1.64 1.57
CA LYS A 3 13.53 -0.98 0.44
C LYS A 3 13.46 -1.88 -0.79
N ILE A 4 14.48 -2.73 -0.94
CA ILE A 4 14.59 -3.69 -2.04
C ILE A 4 13.47 -4.71 -1.91
N GLU A 5 13.24 -5.23 -0.70
CA GLU A 5 12.18 -6.18 -0.43
C GLU A 5 10.78 -5.58 -0.69
N ILE A 6 10.51 -4.34 -0.24
CA ILE A 6 9.23 -3.65 -0.51
C ILE A 6 8.98 -3.55 -2.02
N LYS A 7 10.00 -3.07 -2.75
CA LYS A 7 9.89 -2.84 -4.19
C LYS A 7 9.67 -4.15 -4.95
N GLN A 8 10.40 -5.20 -4.60
CA GLN A 8 10.23 -6.52 -5.20
C GLN A 8 8.82 -7.06 -4.97
N LYS A 9 8.33 -7.02 -3.73
CA LYS A 9 6.98 -7.50 -3.41
C LYS A 9 5.89 -6.78 -4.18
N GLU A 10 5.97 -5.46 -4.32
CA GLU A 10 4.96 -4.72 -5.08
C GLU A 10 5.08 -4.85 -6.59
N LEU A 11 6.29 -5.03 -7.14
CA LEU A 11 6.47 -5.30 -8.58
C LEU A 11 5.96 -6.70 -8.97
N GLU A 12 6.06 -7.66 -8.05
CA GLU A 12 5.57 -9.03 -8.23
C GLU A 12 4.09 -9.18 -7.81
N ASN A 13 3.47 -8.12 -7.26
CA ASN A 13 2.09 -8.17 -6.82
C ASN A 13 1.16 -8.15 -8.04
N ASP A 14 0.59 -9.30 -8.34
CA ASP A 14 -0.42 -9.53 -9.38
C ASP A 14 -1.82 -9.03 -8.99
N GLY A 15 -1.89 -8.22 -7.94
CA GLY A 15 -3.13 -7.69 -7.40
C GLY A 15 -3.91 -8.67 -6.58
N GLN A 16 -3.33 -9.77 -6.08
CA GLN A 16 -4.00 -10.72 -5.19
C GLN A 16 -3.65 -10.54 -3.71
N SER A 17 -2.70 -9.66 -3.38
CA SER A 17 -2.24 -9.46 -2.01
C SER A 17 -2.15 -7.99 -1.61
N VAL A 18 -2.29 -7.72 -0.31
CA VAL A 18 -1.96 -6.44 0.32
C VAL A 18 -0.80 -6.67 1.27
N TYR A 19 0.32 -6.01 1.00
CA TYR A 19 1.49 -5.99 1.87
C TYR A 19 1.51 -4.70 2.69
N LEU A 20 1.58 -4.84 4.01
CA LEU A 20 1.71 -3.74 4.95
C LEU A 20 3.05 -3.85 5.69
N TYR A 21 3.89 -2.86 5.48
CA TYR A 21 5.16 -2.68 6.20
C TYR A 21 4.93 -1.84 7.44
N TYR A 22 5.51 -2.21 8.59
CA TYR A 22 5.43 -1.37 9.78
C TYR A 22 6.65 -0.44 9.87
N ASP A 23 6.42 0.87 9.83
CA ASP A 23 7.44 1.87 10.10
C ASP A 23 7.44 2.21 11.60
N ALA A 24 8.44 1.70 12.31
CA ALA A 24 8.59 1.94 13.75
C ALA A 24 8.90 3.39 14.11
N MET A 25 9.51 4.17 13.20
CA MET A 25 9.81 5.59 13.46
C MET A 25 8.55 6.45 13.31
N ALA A 26 7.75 6.19 12.28
CA ALA A 26 6.48 6.89 12.07
C ALA A 26 5.35 6.37 12.96
N GLY A 27 5.47 5.14 13.49
CA GLY A 27 4.40 4.46 14.24
C GLY A 27 3.20 4.10 13.36
N LEU A 28 3.42 3.91 12.06
CA LEU A 28 2.38 3.71 11.05
C LEU A 28 2.65 2.46 10.22
N TYR A 29 1.59 1.91 9.66
CA TYR A 29 1.68 0.88 8.62
C TYR A 29 1.69 1.56 7.26
N LEU A 30 2.56 1.10 6.37
CA LEU A 30 2.73 1.61 5.02
C LEU A 30 2.35 0.52 4.04
N ALA A 31 1.43 0.84 3.13
CA ALA A 31 1.16 0.06 1.94
C ALA A 31 1.69 0.84 0.74
N PHE A 32 2.17 0.13 -0.27
CA PHE A 32 2.76 0.71 -1.48
C PHE A 32 2.03 0.19 -2.72
N GLY A 33 2.12 0.90 -3.85
CA GLY A 33 1.68 0.39 -5.16
C GLY A 33 0.24 -0.15 -5.16
N GLN A 34 0.07 -1.41 -5.56
CA GLN A 34 -1.23 -2.07 -5.62
C GLN A 34 -1.82 -2.30 -4.22
N SER A 35 -0.97 -2.66 -3.24
CA SER A 35 -1.39 -2.80 -1.85
C SER A 35 -2.01 -1.50 -1.33
N ALA A 36 -1.37 -0.36 -1.63
CA ALA A 36 -1.88 0.96 -1.28
C ALA A 36 -3.24 1.24 -1.92
N TYR A 37 -3.41 0.95 -3.21
CA TYR A 37 -4.67 1.15 -3.90
C TYR A 37 -5.82 0.38 -3.26
N TYR A 38 -5.62 -0.91 -2.97
CA TYR A 38 -6.66 -1.71 -2.32
C TYR A 38 -7.02 -1.14 -0.95
N THR A 39 -6.03 -0.68 -0.16
CA THR A 39 -6.35 -0.11 1.15
C THR A 39 -7.32 1.07 1.08
N THR A 40 -7.26 1.88 0.01
CA THR A 40 -8.19 3.00 -0.20
C THR A 40 -9.63 2.57 -0.50
N MET A 41 -9.86 1.31 -0.87
CA MET A 41 -11.20 0.76 -1.08
C MET A 41 -11.87 0.32 0.22
N VAL A 42 -11.07 0.03 1.25
CA VAL A 42 -11.56 -0.53 2.53
C VAL A 42 -11.59 0.53 3.62
N THR A 43 -10.68 1.50 3.56
CA THR A 43 -10.55 2.55 4.58
C THR A 43 -10.11 3.88 3.94
N GLU A 44 -10.01 4.93 4.74
CA GLU A 44 -9.56 6.26 4.33
C GLU A 44 -8.12 6.51 4.82
N PRO A 45 -7.10 5.93 4.18
CA PRO A 45 -5.71 6.16 4.59
C PRO A 45 -5.23 7.54 4.17
N TYR A 46 -4.15 8.01 4.80
CA TYR A 46 -3.43 9.17 4.30
C TYR A 46 -2.62 8.75 3.08
N MET A 47 -2.75 9.52 1.99
CA MET A 47 -2.09 9.20 0.73
C MET A 47 -0.87 10.09 0.51
N SER A 48 0.22 9.48 0.05
CA SER A 48 1.45 10.15 -0.36
C SER A 48 2.05 9.47 -1.60
N TYR A 49 3.18 9.99 -2.07
CA TYR A 49 4.00 9.37 -3.10
C TYR A 49 5.42 9.19 -2.57
N SER A 50 6.01 8.01 -2.76
CA SER A 50 7.40 7.75 -2.43
C SER A 50 8.28 8.06 -3.63
N GLU A 51 9.08 9.11 -3.53
CA GLU A 51 10.08 9.44 -4.57
C GLU A 51 11.14 8.35 -4.71
N GLU A 52 11.49 7.70 -3.59
CA GLU A 52 12.53 6.67 -3.58
C GLU A 52 12.06 5.36 -4.23
N LEU A 53 10.84 4.93 -3.92
CA LEU A 53 10.29 3.70 -4.47
C LEU A 53 9.56 3.93 -5.80
N LEU A 54 9.34 5.20 -6.18
CA LEU A 54 8.62 5.64 -7.37
C LEU A 54 7.18 5.13 -7.44
N MET A 55 6.48 5.10 -6.31
CA MET A 55 5.12 4.56 -6.22
C MET A 55 4.25 5.29 -5.20
N PRO A 56 2.91 5.26 -5.38
CA PRO A 56 1.97 5.72 -4.36
C PRO A 56 2.14 4.97 -3.04
N VAL A 57 1.85 5.67 -1.94
CA VAL A 57 1.91 5.14 -0.57
C VAL A 57 0.61 5.46 0.15
N ALA A 58 0.05 4.46 0.83
CA ALA A 58 -1.00 4.66 1.81
C ALA A 58 -0.42 4.49 3.21
N LEU A 59 -0.66 5.48 4.08
CA LEU A 59 -0.26 5.47 5.48
C LEU A 59 -1.48 5.14 6.34
N LEU A 60 -1.34 4.07 7.11
CA LEU A 60 -2.43 3.46 7.87
C LEU A 60 -2.12 3.48 9.36
N ARG A 61 -3.13 3.88 10.13
CA ARG A 61 -3.12 3.71 11.59
C ARG A 61 -3.47 2.27 11.93
N LYS A 62 -3.13 1.87 13.16
CA LYS A 62 -3.41 0.51 13.68
C LYS A 62 -4.90 0.13 13.57
N GLU A 63 -5.79 1.09 13.75
CA GLU A 63 -7.25 0.93 13.61
C GLU A 63 -7.66 0.50 12.18
N HIS A 64 -7.04 1.06 11.14
CA HIS A 64 -7.31 0.66 9.74
C HIS A 64 -6.94 -0.79 9.46
N ILE A 65 -5.97 -1.34 10.18
CA ILE A 65 -5.54 -2.74 10.04
C ILE A 65 -6.66 -3.69 10.47
N LEU A 66 -7.43 -3.34 11.50
CA LEU A 66 -8.53 -4.19 11.96
C LEU A 66 -9.63 -4.29 10.90
N PHE A 67 -9.94 -3.19 10.21
CA PHE A 67 -10.88 -3.20 9.09
C PHE A 67 -10.36 -4.04 7.93
N LEU A 68 -9.09 -3.85 7.53
CA LEU A 68 -8.47 -4.67 6.50
C LEU A 68 -8.50 -6.16 6.83
N ARG A 69 -8.25 -6.54 8.10
CA ARG A 69 -8.35 -7.93 8.55
C ARG A 69 -9.74 -8.53 8.35
N GLN A 70 -10.80 -7.75 8.54
CA GLN A 70 -12.18 -8.21 8.40
C GLN A 70 -12.59 -8.38 6.94
N SER A 71 -12.00 -7.61 6.03
CA SER A 71 -12.32 -7.65 4.59
C SER A 71 -11.52 -8.70 3.80
N LEU A 72 -10.58 -9.40 4.44
CA LEU A 72 -9.56 -10.23 3.77
C LEU A 72 -9.51 -11.66 4.32
N GLN A 73 -9.06 -12.60 3.50
CA GLN A 73 -9.22 -14.03 3.81
C GLN A 73 -8.17 -14.56 4.79
N LYS A 74 -6.90 -14.20 4.59
CA LYS A 74 -5.78 -14.75 5.36
C LYS A 74 -4.74 -13.68 5.62
N VAL A 75 -4.28 -13.63 6.86
CA VAL A 75 -3.16 -12.78 7.30
C VAL A 75 -1.96 -13.66 7.55
N GLU A 76 -0.86 -13.37 6.85
CA GLU A 76 0.44 -14.01 7.04
C GLU A 76 1.44 -12.95 7.50
N HIS A 77 2.30 -13.31 8.45
CA HIS A 77 3.33 -12.41 8.95
C HIS A 77 4.70 -12.96 8.55
N THR A 78 5.43 -12.20 7.73
CA THR A 78 6.82 -12.54 7.41
C THR A 78 7.69 -11.97 8.52
N VAL A 79 8.64 -12.78 9.02
CA VAL A 79 9.44 -12.50 10.22
C VAL A 79 9.91 -11.03 10.25
N LYS A 80 9.27 -10.24 11.12
CA LYS A 80 9.58 -8.86 11.52
C LYS A 80 9.40 -7.74 10.49
N THR A 81 8.85 -8.00 9.30
CA THR A 81 8.85 -6.97 8.24
C THR A 81 7.47 -6.66 7.64
N TYR A 82 6.59 -7.65 7.48
CA TYR A 82 5.31 -7.44 6.78
C TYR A 82 4.14 -8.20 7.37
N TYR A 83 2.97 -7.59 7.22
CA TYR A 83 1.70 -8.31 7.11
C TYR A 83 1.33 -8.46 5.64
N GLN A 84 1.12 -9.70 5.20
CA GLN A 84 0.51 -10.00 3.92
C GLN A 84 -0.93 -10.44 4.14
N PHE A 85 -1.84 -9.82 3.39
CA PHE A 85 -3.24 -10.19 3.38
C PHE A 85 -3.64 -10.69 2.00
N LYS A 86 -4.33 -11.82 1.93
CA LYS A 86 -4.87 -12.35 0.67
C LYS A 86 -6.24 -11.74 0.38
N LEU A 87 -6.36 -11.19 -0.83
CA LEU A 87 -7.60 -10.60 -1.32
C LEU A 87 -8.62 -11.68 -1.70
N MET A 88 -9.91 -11.35 -1.59
CA MET A 88 -10.99 -12.23 -2.05
C MET A 88 -11.10 -12.26 -3.58
N ALA A 89 -10.70 -11.17 -4.23
CA ALA A 89 -10.67 -11.00 -5.67
C ALA A 89 -9.47 -10.12 -6.05
N PRO A 90 -8.86 -10.33 -7.23
CA PRO A 90 -7.76 -9.52 -7.67
C PRO A 90 -8.17 -8.06 -7.93
N VAL A 91 -7.22 -7.16 -7.76
CA VAL A 91 -7.34 -5.75 -8.13
C VAL A 91 -7.38 -5.62 -9.65
N GLY A 92 -8.30 -4.81 -10.18
CA GLY A 92 -8.34 -4.51 -11.61
C GLY A 92 -7.32 -3.43 -12.00
N ASP A 93 -6.45 -3.74 -12.97
CA ASP A 93 -5.34 -2.87 -13.39
C ASP A 93 -5.80 -1.49 -13.88
N ALA A 94 -6.88 -1.42 -14.67
CA ALA A 94 -7.34 -0.16 -15.25
C ALA A 94 -7.78 0.88 -14.20
N GLY A 95 -8.29 0.43 -13.05
CA GLY A 95 -8.66 1.30 -11.93
C GLY A 95 -7.42 1.79 -11.19
N TYR A 96 -6.50 0.86 -10.92
CA TYR A 96 -5.21 1.14 -10.30
C TYR A 96 -4.38 2.16 -11.09
N GLU A 97 -4.22 1.97 -12.40
CA GLU A 97 -3.42 2.86 -13.25
C GLU A 97 -3.91 4.31 -13.20
N LYS A 98 -5.23 4.52 -13.33
CA LYS A 98 -5.85 5.84 -13.24
C LYS A 98 -5.63 6.47 -11.86
N TRP A 99 -5.75 5.67 -10.81
CA TRP A 99 -5.51 6.13 -9.45
C TRP A 99 -4.04 6.51 -9.23
N ALA A 100 -3.09 5.66 -9.65
CA ALA A 100 -1.66 5.89 -9.49
C ALA A 100 -1.22 7.16 -10.22
N ALA A 101 -1.68 7.37 -11.46
CA ALA A 101 -1.43 8.58 -12.22
C ALA A 101 -1.96 9.84 -11.51
N ASN A 102 -3.13 9.75 -10.88
CA ASN A 102 -3.71 10.87 -10.14
C ASN A 102 -2.88 11.23 -8.90
N ILE A 103 -2.40 10.24 -8.13
CA ILE A 103 -1.55 10.48 -6.96
C ILE A 103 -0.22 11.12 -7.40
N LEU A 104 0.43 10.58 -8.43
CA LEU A 104 1.67 11.14 -8.98
C LEU A 104 1.49 12.59 -9.46
N ARG A 105 0.38 12.88 -10.17
CA ARG A 105 0.09 14.26 -10.62
C ARG A 105 -0.10 15.21 -9.45
N LYS A 106 -0.84 14.80 -8.40
CA LYS A 106 -1.03 15.62 -7.20
C LYS A 106 0.32 15.92 -6.53
N HIS A 107 1.17 14.91 -6.38
CA HIS A 107 2.52 15.06 -5.85
C HIS A 107 3.33 16.10 -6.65
N ASN A 108 3.39 15.95 -7.97
CA ASN A 108 4.16 16.85 -8.85
C ASN A 108 3.65 18.30 -8.82
N ASN A 109 2.38 18.53 -8.54
CA ASN A 109 1.80 19.86 -8.39
C ASN A 109 2.13 20.49 -7.03
N VAL A 110 2.31 19.68 -5.99
CA VAL A 110 2.73 20.15 -4.66
C VAL A 110 4.20 20.55 -4.67
N VAL A 111 5.08 19.75 -5.31
CA VAL A 111 6.53 20.02 -5.38
C VAL A 111 6.87 21.29 -6.19
N LYS A 112 5.99 21.71 -7.11
CA LYS A 112 6.19 22.91 -7.94
C LYS A 112 5.77 24.24 -7.28
N ARG A 113 5.16 24.20 -6.09
CA ARG A 113 4.74 25.38 -5.33
C ARG A 113 5.72 25.67 -4.20
#